data_AF-A0A9D3WBK3-F1
#
_entry.id   AF-A0A9D3WBK3-F1
#
_cell.length_a   1.000
_cell.length_b   1.000
_cell.length_c   1.000
_cell.angle_alpha   90.00
_cell.angle_beta   90.00
_cell.angle_gamma   90.00
#
_symmetry.space_group_name_H-M   'P 1'
#
loop_
_entity.id
_entity.type
_entity.pdbx_description
1 polymer ?
#
loop_
_entity_poly.entity_id
_entity_poly.type
_entity_poly.pdbx_seq_one_letter_code
_entity_poly.pdbx_strand_id
1 'polypeptide(L)'
;MKIREIQRRVASLMHVNVNMTRRRRAKKIVMDKLTGNFVQEFAILWDYADVLRLKNLESAIKMAVNRVIPESPPHFNRFYVCFEALKRG
;
A
#
# COMPACT_ATOMS: atom_id res chain seq x y z
N MET A 1 -14.34 12.75 -2.48
CA MET A 1 -15.51 13.20 -1.69
C MET A 1 -15.09 14.22 -0.62
N LYS A 2 -15.68 15.42 -0.63
CA LYS A 2 -15.38 16.48 0.37
C LYS A 2 -16.11 16.19 1.68
N ILE A 3 -15.54 16.52 2.85
CA ILE A 3 -16.16 16.21 4.17
C ILE A 3 -17.55 16.85 4.33
N ARG A 4 -17.73 18.06 3.76
CA ARG A 4 -19.03 18.77 3.75
C ARG A 4 -20.10 18.04 2.93
N GLU A 5 -19.69 17.26 1.94
CA GLU A 5 -20.57 16.50 1.06
C GLU A 5 -21.11 15.25 1.78
N ILE A 6 -20.25 14.58 2.55
CA ILE A 6 -20.64 13.49 3.46
C ILE A 6 -21.69 13.99 4.45
N GLN A 7 -21.47 15.17 5.05
CA GLN A 7 -22.44 15.76 5.98
C GLN A 7 -23.80 15.97 5.31
N ARG A 8 -23.82 16.60 4.13
CA ARG A 8 -25.07 16.90 3.43
C ARG A 8 -25.85 15.63 3.11
N ARG A 9 -25.17 14.59 2.61
CA ARG A 9 -25.81 13.30 2.32
C ARG A 9 -26.35 12.60 3.56
N VAL A 10 -25.62 12.58 4.66
CA VAL A 10 -26.12 11.95 5.89
C VAL A 10 -27.29 12.73 6.49
N ALA A 11 -27.23 14.06 6.47
CA ALA A 11 -28.35 14.89 6.92
C ALA A 11 -29.60 14.70 6.05
N SER A 12 -29.45 14.56 4.73
CA SER A 12 -30.59 14.37 3.83
C SER A 12 -31.19 12.97 3.87
N LEU A 13 -30.35 11.93 3.99
CA LEU A 13 -30.80 10.53 3.94
C LEU A 13 -31.23 9.99 5.29
N MET A 14 -30.59 10.44 6.38
CA MET A 14 -30.78 9.87 7.71
C MET A 14 -31.36 10.89 8.70
N HIS A 15 -31.55 12.15 8.29
CA HIS A 15 -32.07 13.23 9.13
C HIS A 15 -31.27 13.46 10.43
N VAL A 16 -29.98 13.11 10.44
CA VAL A 16 -29.09 13.22 11.60
C VAL A 16 -27.91 14.14 11.30
N ASN A 17 -27.60 15.05 12.22
CA ASN A 17 -26.38 15.84 12.16
C ASN A 17 -25.20 15.06 12.76
N VAL A 18 -24.15 14.88 11.97
CA VAL A 18 -22.98 14.09 12.36
C VAL A 18 -21.85 15.02 12.79
N ASN A 19 -21.20 14.77 13.93
CA ASN A 19 -20.01 15.56 14.33
C ASN A 19 -18.84 15.42 13.32
N MET A 20 -18.03 16.47 13.15
CA MET A 20 -16.83 16.51 12.31
C MET A 20 -15.88 15.34 12.54
N THR A 21 -15.64 14.93 13.79
CA THR A 21 -14.75 13.81 14.12
C THR A 21 -15.25 12.50 13.52
N ARG A 22 -16.56 12.24 13.58
CA ARG A 22 -17.19 11.05 12.97
C ARG A 22 -17.05 11.08 11.45
N ARG A 23 -17.21 12.25 10.81
CA ARG A 23 -17.03 12.39 9.36
C ARG A 23 -15.59 12.14 8.91
N ARG A 24 -14.61 12.65 9.65
CA ARG A 24 -13.19 12.40 9.39
C ARG A 24 -12.85 10.92 9.51
N ARG A 25 -13.34 10.24 10.56
CA ARG A 25 -13.18 8.79 10.74
C ARG A 25 -13.82 8.00 9.61
N ALA A 26 -15.06 8.31 9.23
CA ALA A 26 -15.74 7.65 8.12
C ALA A 26 -14.95 7.81 6.81
N LYS A 27 -14.47 9.03 6.51
CA LYS A 27 -13.61 9.26 5.35
C LYS A 27 -12.33 8.41 5.43
N LYS A 28 -11.66 8.37 6.59
CA LYS A 28 -10.45 7.57 6.79
C LYS A 28 -10.72 6.09 6.51
N ILE A 29 -11.76 5.49 7.09
CA ILE A 29 -12.11 4.07 6.88
C ILE A 29 -12.35 3.76 5.39
N VAL A 30 -13.05 4.65 4.69
CA VAL A 30 -13.30 4.47 3.24
C VAL A 30 -12.01 4.56 2.45
N MET A 31 -11.14 5.53 2.77
CA MET A 31 -9.83 5.63 2.12
C MET A 31 -8.99 4.40 2.44
N ASP A 32 -8.88 3.98 3.70
CA ASP A 32 -8.11 2.80 4.10
C ASP A 32 -8.60 1.54 3.36
N LYS A 33 -9.92 1.39 3.13
CA LYS A 33 -10.47 0.30 2.30
C LYS A 33 -10.16 0.45 0.81
N LEU A 34 -10.29 1.65 0.25
CA LEU A 34 -10.05 1.93 -1.17
C LEU A 34 -8.58 1.83 -1.55
N THR A 35 -7.69 2.27 -0.66
CA THR A 35 -6.25 2.23 -0.91
C THR A 35 -5.70 0.79 -0.81
N GLY A 36 -6.54 -0.19 -0.46
CA GLY A 36 -6.15 -1.60 -0.39
C GLY A 36 -5.21 -1.89 0.78
N ASN A 37 -4.91 -3.17 1.00
CA ASN A 37 -3.95 -3.57 2.00
C ASN A 37 -2.55 -3.64 1.37
N PHE A 38 -1.97 -2.48 1.08
CA PHE A 38 -0.60 -2.39 0.57
C PHE A 38 0.40 -3.15 1.43
N VAL A 39 0.14 -3.28 2.73
CA VAL A 39 1.00 -4.05 3.64
C VAL A 39 1.03 -5.53 3.27
N GLN A 40 -0.14 -6.11 2.96
CA GLN A 40 -0.23 -7.51 2.53
C GLN A 40 0.37 -7.72 1.14
N GLU A 41 0.06 -6.85 0.18
CA GLU A 41 0.62 -6.93 -1.18
C GLU A 41 2.14 -6.78 -1.16
N PHE A 42 2.66 -5.92 -0.29
CA PHE A 42 4.08 -5.70 -0.13
C PHE A 42 4.80 -6.84 0.59
N ALA A 43 4.15 -7.50 1.55
CA ALA A 43 4.68 -8.72 2.17
C ALA A 43 4.90 -9.82 1.12
N ILE A 44 3.94 -10.00 0.20
CA ILE A 44 4.05 -10.97 -0.90
C ILE A 44 5.26 -10.66 -1.80
N LEU A 45 5.54 -9.39 -2.08
CA LEU A 45 6.72 -9.01 -2.89
C LEU A 45 8.05 -9.37 -2.20
N TRP A 46 8.12 -9.26 -0.87
CA TRP A 46 9.30 -9.69 -0.11
C TRP A 46 9.49 -11.21 -0.20
N ASP A 47 8.44 -11.97 0.08
CA ASP A 47 8.47 -13.43 0.00
C ASP A 47 8.91 -13.88 -1.39
N TYR A 48 8.37 -13.24 -2.43
CA TYR A 48 8.73 -13.54 -3.81
C TYR A 48 10.20 -13.20 -4.13
N ALA A 49 10.69 -12.03 -3.69
CA ALA A 49 12.08 -11.65 -3.87
C ALA A 49 13.04 -12.65 -3.18
N ASP A 50 12.67 -13.15 -2.00
CA ASP A 50 13.48 -14.13 -1.27
C ASP A 50 13.49 -15.49 -1.97
N VAL A 51 12.34 -15.96 -2.44
CA VAL A 51 12.27 -17.19 -3.25
C VAL A 51 13.13 -17.06 -4.52
N LEU A 52 13.08 -15.91 -5.21
CA LEU A 52 13.90 -15.69 -6.40
C LEU A 52 15.40 -15.71 -6.10
N ARG A 53 15.84 -15.09 -5.00
CA ARG A 53 17.25 -15.10 -4.55
C ARG A 53 17.72 -16.52 -4.21
N LEU A 54 16.88 -17.29 -3.51
CA LEU A 54 17.20 -18.66 -3.12
C LEU A 54 17.31 -19.60 -4.33
N LYS A 55 16.42 -19.46 -5.31
CA LYS A 55 16.38 -20.34 -6.49
C LYS A 55 17.36 -19.93 -7.58
N ASN A 56 17.79 -18.67 -7.61
CA ASN A 56 18.63 -18.13 -8.68
C ASN A 56 19.81 -17.34 -8.09
N LEU A 57 20.74 -18.04 -7.45
CA LEU A 57 21.87 -17.45 -6.70
C LEU A 57 22.71 -16.45 -7.52
N GLU A 58 22.91 -16.73 -8.82
CA GLU A 58 23.70 -15.88 -9.72
C GLU A 58 22.91 -14.68 -10.28
N SER A 59 21.60 -14.62 -10.04
CA SER A 59 20.72 -13.58 -10.58
C SER A 59 20.69 -12.35 -9.68
N ALA A 60 20.63 -11.16 -10.30
CA ALA A 60 20.57 -9.91 -9.55
C ALA A 60 19.10 -9.56 -9.22
N ILE A 61 18.70 -9.83 -7.96
CA ILE A 61 17.37 -9.53 -7.42
C ILE A 61 17.47 -8.43 -6.36
N LYS A 62 17.07 -7.20 -6.69
CA LYS A 62 17.17 -6.02 -5.82
C LYS A 62 15.80 -5.39 -5.59
N MET A 63 15.40 -5.26 -4.34
CA MET A 63 14.21 -4.50 -3.96
C MET A 63 14.61 -3.25 -3.18
N ALA A 64 14.19 -2.09 -3.66
CA ALA A 64 14.44 -0.81 -3.00
C ALA A 64 13.16 -0.33 -2.32
N VAL A 65 13.33 0.21 -1.12
CA VAL A 65 12.26 0.77 -0.31
C VAL A 65 12.68 2.13 0.21
N ASN A 66 11.70 3.02 0.37
CA ASN A 66 11.90 4.31 1.01
C ASN A 66 11.29 4.27 2.41
N ARG A 67 11.94 4.92 3.37
CA ARG A 67 11.41 5.14 4.71
C ARG A 67 11.48 6.63 5.00
N VAL A 68 10.42 7.20 5.56
CA VAL A 68 10.41 8.61 5.95
C VAL A 68 11.31 8.83 7.17
N ILE A 69 11.25 7.88 8.10
CA ILE A 69 12.16 7.72 9.25
C ILE A 69 12.50 6.22 9.42
N PRO A 70 13.62 5.83 10.03
CA PRO A 70 14.05 4.43 10.10
C PRO A 70 12.99 3.46 10.64
N GLU A 71 12.18 3.91 11.61
CA GLU A 71 11.14 3.14 12.29
C GLU A 71 9.82 3.10 11.52
N SER A 72 9.66 3.93 10.47
CA SER A 72 8.44 3.95 9.67
C SER A 72 8.32 2.70 8.79
N PRO A 73 7.08 2.24 8.50
CA PRO A 73 6.86 1.17 7.54
C PRO A 73 7.53 1.51 6.19
N PRO A 74 8.22 0.55 5.57
CA PRO A 74 8.84 0.77 4.27
C PRO A 74 7.77 1.00 3.20
N HIS A 75 7.99 2.00 2.35
CA HIS A 75 7.22 2.24 1.15
C HIS A 75 7.96 1.66 -0.05
N PHE A 76 7.25 0.90 -0.89
CA PHE A 76 7.81 0.37 -2.12
C PHE A 76 8.35 1.50 -3.02
N ASN A 77 9.55 1.28 -3.57
CA ASN A 77 10.14 2.17 -4.57
C ASN A 77 10.27 1.44 -5.92
N ARG A 78 11.07 0.37 -5.96
CA ARG A 78 11.28 -0.42 -7.18
C ARG A 78 11.70 -1.85 -6.86
N PHE A 79 11.38 -2.76 -7.78
CA PHE A 79 11.87 -4.13 -7.78
C PHE A 79 12.59 -4.42 -9.09
N TYR A 80 13.88 -4.75 -9.01
CA TYR A 80 14.74 -5.04 -10.15
C TYR A 80 15.11 -6.51 -10.15
N VAL A 81 14.91 -7.16 -11.30
CA VAL A 81 15.17 -8.59 -11.51
C VAL A 81 15.98 -8.74 -12.79
N CYS A 82 17.15 -9.35 -12.69
CA CYS A 82 17.98 -9.69 -13.84
C CYS A 82 18.49 -11.13 -13.67
N PHE A 83 17.86 -12.04 -14.42
CA PHE A 83 18.21 -13.45 -14.37
C PHE A 83 19.52 -13.71 -15.10
N GLU A 84 20.42 -14.44 -14.45
CA GLU A 84 21.71 -14.83 -15.04
C GLU A 84 21.52 -15.69 -16.28
N ALA A 85 20.52 -16.59 -16.27
CA ALA A 85 20.20 -17.45 -17.41
C ALA A 85 19.88 -16.65 -18.69
N LEU A 86 19.37 -15.42 -18.55
CA LEU A 86 19.05 -14.55 -19.69
C LEU A 86 20.27 -13.78 -20.22
N LYS A 87 21.39 -13.77 -19.50
CA LYS A 87 22.64 -13.11 -19.94
C LYS A 87 23.53 -14.04 -20.76
N ARG A 88 23.42 -15.35 -20.55
CA ARG A 88 24.29 -16.38 -21.16
C ARG A 88 23.71 -16.93 -22.48
N GLY A 89 22.89 -16.13 -23.17
CA GLY A 89 22.17 -16.51 -24.39
C GLY A 89 23.03 -17.18 -25.45
#